data_AF-K7LDQ1-F1
#
_entry.id   AF-K7LDQ1-F1
#
_cell.length_a   1.000
_cell.length_b   1.000
_cell.length_c   1.000
_cell.angle_alpha   90.00
_cell.angle_beta   90.00
_cell.angle_gamma   90.00
#
_symmetry.space_group_name_H-M   'P 1'
#
loop_
_entity.id
_entity.type
_entity.pdbx_description
1 polymer ?
#
loop_
_entity_poly.entity_id
_entity_poly.type
_entity_poly.pdbx_seq_one_letter_code
_entity_poly.pdbx_strand_id
1 'polypeptide(L)' 'MEEFFLAMKLVFSVVVVGILSWILSVYGNLWHESQRVRKRLQMQGIKGPPPYFLRGNLPNMQRIQSQAKAASTCNSNHSD' A
#
# COMPACT_ATOMS: atom_id res chain seq x y z
N MET A 1 45.84 -5.64 -2.11
CA MET A 1 44.76 -5.35 -1.12
C MET A 1 43.84 -4.25 -1.61
N GLU A 2 44.37 -3.13 -2.11
CA GLU A 2 43.56 -2.01 -2.63
C GLU A 2 42.64 -2.40 -3.78
N GLU A 3 43.14 -3.11 -4.80
CA GLU A 3 42.34 -3.61 -5.92
C GLU A 3 41.17 -4.50 -5.47
N PHE A 4 41.40 -5.38 -4.49
CA PHE A 4 40.35 -6.24 -3.93
C PHE A 4 39.29 -5.41 -3.20
N PHE A 5 39.72 -4.39 -2.45
CA PHE A 5 38.80 -3.48 -1.77
C PHE A 5 37.97 -2.65 -2.77
N LEU A 6 38.59 -2.17 -3.85
CA LEU A 6 37.90 -1.47 -4.93
C LEU A 6 36.89 -2.40 -5.62
N ALA A 7 37.28 -3.62 -5.96
CA ALA A 7 36.39 -4.62 -6.55
C ALA A 7 35.19 -4.91 -5.65
N MET A 8 35.40 -5.10 -4.35
CA MET A 8 34.32 -5.29 -3.39
C MET A 8 33.37 -4.08 -3.33
N LYS A 9 33.90 -2.85 -3.34
CA LYS A 9 33.08 -1.63 -3.36
C LYS A 9 32.27 -1.51 -4.64
N LEU A 10 32.85 -1.85 -5.78
CA LEU A 10 32.14 -1.87 -7.06
C LEU A 10 31.01 -2.90 -7.04
N VAL A 11 31.29 -4.15 -6.63
CA VAL A 11 30.28 -5.20 -6.51
C VAL A 11 29.16 -4.77 -5.56
N PHE A 12 29.50 -4.25 -4.38
CA PHE A 12 28.52 -3.73 -3.43
C PHE A 12 27.65 -2.61 -4.04
N SER A 13 28.27 -1.65 -4.73
CA SER A 13 27.55 -0.56 -5.39
C SER A 13 26.58 -1.08 -6.45
N VAL A 14 27.00 -2.06 -7.27
CA VAL A 14 26.17 -2.69 -8.30
C VAL A 14 24.99 -3.43 -7.67
N VAL A 15 25.22 -4.15 -6.57
CA VAL A 15 24.16 -4.85 -5.84
C VAL A 15 23.14 -3.87 -5.27
N VAL A 16 23.58 -2.78 -4.65
CA VAL A 16 22.67 -1.74 -4.10
C VAL A 16 21.84 -1.11 -5.22
N VAL A 17 22.47 -0.75 -6.34
CA VAL A 17 21.76 -0.18 -7.51
C VAL A 17 20.76 -1.19 -8.07
N GLY A 18 21.14 -2.47 -8.18
CA GLY A 18 20.26 -3.54 -8.65
C GLY A 18 19.03 -3.73 -7.76
N ILE A 19 19.23 -3.78 -6.44
CA ILE A 19 18.14 -3.88 -5.45
C ILE A 19 17.24 -2.64 -5.52
N LEU A 20 17.80 -1.44 -5.59
CA LEU A 20 17.02 -0.21 -5.67
C LEU A 20 16.19 -0.15 -6.96
N SER A 21 16.78 -0.51 -8.10
CA SER A 21 16.10 -0.61 -9.40
C SER A 21 14.96 -1.63 -9.36
N TRP A 22 15.19 -2.79 -8.75
CA TRP A 22 14.16 -3.80 -8.55
C TRP A 22 12.99 -3.27 -7.73
N ILE A 23 13.27 -2.64 -6.58
CA ILE A 23 12.27 -2.04 -5.70
C ILE A 23 11.44 -0.99 -6.45
N LEU A 24 12.09 -0.08 -7.18
CA LEU A 24 11.41 0.93 -8.00
C LEU A 24 10.55 0.31 -9.10
N SER A 25 11.02 -0.77 -9.73
CA SER A 25 10.27 -1.48 -10.77
C SER A 25 9.00 -2.14 -10.22
N VAL A 26 9.11 -2.79 -9.05
CA VAL A 26 7.96 -3.39 -8.36
C VAL A 26 6.96 -2.31 -7.95
N TYR A 27 7.41 -1.22 -7.32
CA TYR A 27 6.55 -0.10 -6.95
C TYR A 27 5.87 0.54 -8.16
N GLY A 28 6.63 0.78 -9.25
CA GLY A 28 6.10 1.32 -10.48
C GLY A 28 5.00 0.43 -11.08
N ASN A 29 5.23 -0.88 -11.14
CA ASN A 29 4.24 -1.83 -11.65
C ASN A 29 2.96 -1.85 -10.79
N LEU A 30 3.10 -1.91 -9.46
CA LEU A 30 1.97 -1.87 -8.53
C LEU A 30 1.19 -0.55 -8.62
N TRP A 31 1.90 0.56 -8.86
CA TRP A 31 1.31 1.87 -9.08
C TRP A 31 0.54 1.93 -10.40
N HIS A 32 1.10 1.41 -11.49
CA HIS A 32 0.42 1.34 -12.78
C HIS A 32 -0.86 0.52 -12.71
N GLU A 33 -0.84 -0.62 -12.01
CA GLU A 33 -2.04 -1.43 -11.79
C GLU A 33 -3.11 -0.65 -11.01
N SER A 34 -2.72 -0.02 -9.89
CA SER A 34 -3.60 0.79 -9.06
C SER A 34 -4.25 1.93 -9.85
N GLN A 35 -3.47 2.60 -10.70
CA GLN A 35 -3.95 3.69 -11.57
C GLN A 35 -4.90 3.18 -12.67
N ARG A 36 -4.66 1.98 -13.22
CA ARG A 36 -5.56 1.35 -14.20
C ARG A 36 -6.92 1.06 -13.58
N VAL A 37 -6.95 0.48 -12.38
CA VAL A 37 -8.19 0.22 -11.63
C VAL A 37 -8.90 1.53 -11.32
N ARG A 38 -8.16 2.54 -10.83
CA ARG A 38 -8.71 3.87 -10.55
C ARG A 38 -9.33 4.52 -11.78
N LYS A 39 -8.68 4.45 -12.94
CA LYS A 39 -9.22 4.99 -14.20
C LYS A 39 -10.54 4.31 -14.56
N ARG A 40 -10.64 2.98 -14.40
CA ARG A 40 -11.88 2.23 -14.64
C ARG A 40 -13.01 2.67 -13.72
N LEU A 41 -12.73 2.84 -12.42
CA LEU A 41 -13.71 3.34 -11.45
C LEU A 41 -14.14 4.79 -11.75
N GLN A 42 -13.20 5.65 -12.15
CA GLN A 42 -13.51 7.03 -12.54
C GLN A 42 -14.39 7.10 -13.80
N MET A 43 -14.15 6.22 -14.78
CA MET A 43 -15.02 6.10 -15.97
C MET A 43 -16.44 5.63 -15.60
N GLN A 44 -16.62 4.96 -14.47
CA GLN A 44 -17.94 4.58 -13.94
C GLN A 44 -18.59 5.70 -13.10
N GLY A 45 -18.00 6.90 -13.06
CA GLY A 45 -18.48 8.01 -12.23
C GLY A 45 -18.16 7.87 -10.75
N ILE A 46 -17.37 6.87 -10.34
CA ILE A 46 -17.01 6.64 -8.94
C ILE A 46 -15.83 7.55 -8.58
N LYS A 47 -16.13 8.65 -7.87
CA LYS A 47 -15.11 9.51 -7.27
C LYS A 47 -14.73 8.95 -5.90
N GLY A 48 -13.66 8.16 -5.85
CA GLY A 48 -13.13 7.58 -4.61
C GLY A 48 -12.23 8.53 -3.81
N PRO A 49 -11.94 8.21 -2.52
CA PRO A 49 -10.95 8.92 -1.71
C PRO A 49 -9.53 8.80 -2.31
N PRO A 50 -8.59 9.66 -1.90
CA PRO A 50 -7.19 9.53 -2.32
C PRO A 50 -6.61 8.16 -1.92
N PRO A 51 -5.68 7.60 -2.72
CA PRO A 51 -5.08 6.31 -2.43
C PRO A 51 -4.21 6.38 -1.16
N TYR A 52 -4.43 5.45 -0.23
CA TYR A 52 -3.51 5.17 0.88
C TYR A 52 -2.70 3.92 0.55
N PHE A 53 -1.42 4.09 0.24
CA PHE A 53 -0.54 2.98 -0.10
C PHE A 53 -0.17 2.16 1.17
N LEU A 54 0.15 0.87 1.00
CA LEU A 54 0.37 -0.18 2.03
C LEU A 54 -0.84 -0.63 2.85
N ARG A 55 -1.59 0.28 3.49
CA ARG A 55 -2.68 -0.10 4.44
C ARG A 55 -4.09 0.04 3.86
N GLY A 56 -4.23 0.75 2.73
CA GLY A 56 -5.53 0.98 2.10
C GLY A 56 -6.56 1.56 3.07
N ASN A 57 -7.80 1.11 2.95
CA ASN A 57 -8.92 1.54 3.79
C ASN A 57 -9.22 0.55 4.94
N LEU A 58 -8.35 -0.44 5.18
CA LEU A 58 -8.59 -1.52 6.14
C LEU A 58 -8.79 -1.02 7.58
N PRO A 59 -7.97 -0.10 8.12
CA PRO A 59 -8.20 0.40 9.48
C PRO A 59 -9.52 1.17 9.61
N ASN A 60 -9.95 1.85 8.55
CA ASN A 60 -11.24 2.54 8.52
C ASN A 60 -12.39 1.54 8.51
N MET A 61 -12.29 0.47 7.72
CA MET A 61 -13.28 -0.62 7.72
C MET A 61 -13.36 -1.29 9.09
N GLN A 62 -12.23 -1.57 9.74
CA GLN A 62 -12.20 -2.14 11.08
C GLN A 62 -12.85 -1.21 12.11
N ARG A 63 -12.59 0.10 12.03
CA ARG A 63 -13.22 1.11 12.89
C ARG A 63 -14.73 1.19 12.68
N ILE A 64 -15.19 1.21 11.43
CA ILE A 64 -16.62 1.24 11.11
C ILE A 64 -17.31 -0.03 11.62
N GLN A 65 -16.68 -1.19 11.44
CA GLN A 65 -17.21 -2.47 11.94
C GLN A 65 -17.28 -2.51 13.48
N SER A 66 -16.26 -2.02 14.18
CA SER A 66 -16.28 -1.99 15.65
C SER A 66 -17.32 -1.00 16.19
N GLN A 67 -17.47 0.17 15.56
CA GLN A 67 -18.51 1.14 15.88
C GLN A 67 -19.92 0.60 15.64
N ALA A 68 -20.14 -0.05 14.49
CA ALA A 68 -21.43 -0.68 14.18
C ALA A 68 -21.79 -1.78 15.19
N LYS A 69 -20.81 -2.59 15.60
CA LYS A 69 -20.99 -3.62 16.62
C LYS A 69 -21.35 -3.00 17.98
N ALA A 70 -20.62 -1.98 18.42
CA ALA A 70 -20.91 -1.28 19.66
C ALA A 70 -22.31 -0.64 19.66
N ALA A 71 -22.71 -0.02 18.55
CA ALA A 71 -24.04 0.55 18.38
C ALA A 71 -25.16 -0.50 18.42
N SER A 72 -24.94 -1.69 17.85
CA SER A 72 -25.92 -2.77 17.92
C SER A 72 -26.12 -3.30 19.34
N THR A 73 -25.07 -3.38 20.15
CA THR A 73 -25.14 -3.86 21.54
C THR A 73 -25.78 -2.84 22.48
N CYS A 74 -25.56 -1.54 22.31
CA CYS A 74 -26.25 -0.55 23.14
C CYS A 74 -27.75 -0.49 22.84
N ASN A 75 -28.16 -0.69 21.58
CA ASN A 75 -29.57 -0.72 21.22
C ASN A 75 -30.31 -1.97 21.73
N SER A 76 -29.67 -3.14 21.75
CA SER A 76 -30.27 -4.34 22.34
C SER A 76 -30.52 -4.18 23.84
N ASN A 77 -29.55 -3.61 24.57
CA ASN A 77 -29.64 -3.47 26.03
C ASN A 77 -30.62 -2.39 26.51
N HIS A 78 -31.19 -1.59 25.61
CA HIS A 78 -32.25 -0.62 25.96
C HIS A 78 -33.67 -1.15 25.63
N SER A 79 -33.77 -2.31 24.98
CA SER A 79 -35.05 -2.92 24.59
C SER A 79 -35.49 -4.06 25.52
N ASP A 80 -34.69 -4.37 26.54
CA ASP A 80 -35.02 -5.26 27.65
C ASP A 80 -35.30 -4.44 28.92
#